data_AF-A0A7S2WUQ3-F1
#
_entry.id   AF-A0A7S2WUQ3-F1
#
_cell.length_a   1.000
_cell.length_b   1.000
_cell.length_c   1.000
_cell.angle_alpha   90.00
_cell.angle_beta   90.00
_cell.angle_gamma   90.00
#
_symmetry.space_group_name_H-M   'P 1'
#
loop_
_entity.id
_entity.type
_entity.pdbx_description
1 polymer ?
#
loop_
_entity_poly.entity_id
_entity_poly.type
_entity_poly.pdbx_seq_one_letter_code
_entity_poly.pdbx_strand_id
1 'polypeptide(L)'
;SGSKRHTSFAQINVFPDAFDGRGPQPQTLAPSDLRIDTFRAQGAGGQHVNTTESAVRVTHVPTGLTVVCQRARSQHQNKAAALSMLQAKLLRKTMDEEETRKKTGSWRAGGNYLGQPNPVLRACPVSDGQGPSDRS
;
A
#
# COMPACT_ATOMS: atom_id res chain seq x y z
N SER A 1 32.92 12.30 -1.64
CA SER A 1 31.55 12.40 -1.10
C SER A 1 31.13 13.86 -1.19
N GLY A 2 30.38 14.22 -2.22
CA GLY A 2 30.04 15.63 -2.50
C GLY A 2 28.93 16.12 -1.56
N SER A 3 29.16 17.28 -0.94
CA SER A 3 28.21 18.03 -0.12
C SER A 3 27.09 18.63 -1.00
N LYS A 4 26.24 17.77 -1.58
CA LYS A 4 25.04 18.19 -2.29
C LYS A 4 23.89 18.20 -1.28
N ARG A 5 23.14 19.30 -1.17
CA ARG A 5 22.01 19.37 -0.25
C ARG A 5 20.93 18.39 -0.70
N HIS A 6 20.61 17.43 0.16
CA HIS A 6 19.50 16.52 -0.04
C HIS A 6 18.28 17.05 0.71
N THR A 7 17.15 17.15 0.01
CA THR A 7 15.83 17.31 0.64
C THR A 7 15.10 15.98 0.53
N SER A 8 14.42 15.57 1.59
CA SER A 8 13.61 14.34 1.62
C SER A 8 12.19 14.69 2.05
N PHE A 9 11.23 13.93 1.55
CA PHE A 9 9.82 14.02 1.94
C PHE A 9 9.40 12.69 2.54
N ALA A 10 8.61 12.72 3.61
CA ALA A 10 8.01 11.54 4.21
C ALA A 10 6.52 11.79 4.47
N GLN A 11 5.68 10.83 4.13
CA GLN A 11 4.25 10.84 4.45
C GLN A 11 3.98 9.84 5.57
N ILE A 12 3.27 10.28 6.61
CA ILE A 12 2.87 9.44 7.74
C ILE A 12 1.34 9.35 7.72
N ASN A 13 0.82 8.14 7.52
CA ASN A 13 -0.60 7.88 7.61
C ASN A 13 -0.87 7.10 8.91
N VAL A 14 -1.68 7.68 9.80
CA VAL A 14 -2.11 7.06 11.06
C VAL A 14 -3.58 6.73 10.95
N PHE A 15 -3.93 5.49 11.27
CA PHE A 15 -5.32 5.03 11.30
C PHE A 15 -5.61 4.44 12.69
N PRO A 16 -6.78 4.70 13.27
CA PRO A 16 -7.18 4.07 14.52
C PRO A 16 -7.29 2.56 14.33
N ASP A 17 -6.88 1.80 15.33
CA ASP A 17 -7.01 0.35 15.32
C ASP A 17 -8.49 0.00 15.44
N ALA A 18 -9.02 -0.79 14.50
CA ALA A 18 -10.44 -1.15 14.43
C ALA A 18 -10.78 -2.27 15.44
N PHE A 19 -10.36 -2.08 16.69
CA PHE A 19 -10.59 -3.00 17.81
C PHE A 19 -11.88 -2.69 18.58
N ASP A 20 -12.80 -1.93 17.99
CA ASP A 20 -14.18 -1.92 18.49
C ASP A 20 -14.85 -3.18 17.96
N GLY A 21 -15.31 -4.06 18.86
CA GLY A 21 -16.01 -5.33 18.58
C GLY A 21 -17.33 -5.20 17.79
N ARG A 22 -17.51 -4.10 17.04
CA ARG A 22 -18.51 -3.82 16.01
C ARG A 22 -17.93 -3.89 14.59
N GLY A 23 -16.80 -4.57 14.38
CA GLY A 23 -16.28 -4.85 13.04
C GLY A 23 -17.25 -5.71 12.23
N PRO A 24 -17.37 -5.49 10.90
CA PRO A 24 -18.11 -6.38 10.02
C PRO A 24 -17.59 -7.81 10.20
N GLN A 25 -18.53 -8.76 10.27
CA GLN A 25 -18.30 -10.17 10.52
C GLN A 25 -17.01 -10.63 9.82
N PRO A 26 -16.10 -11.34 10.52
CA PRO A 26 -14.87 -11.82 9.93
C PRO A 26 -15.26 -12.58 8.68
N GLN A 27 -14.82 -12.10 7.51
CA GLN A 27 -14.96 -12.87 6.28
C GLN A 27 -14.36 -14.24 6.60
N THR A 28 -15.18 -15.29 6.54
CA THR A 28 -14.76 -16.66 6.83
C THR A 28 -13.54 -16.96 5.96
N LEU A 29 -12.35 -16.84 6.54
CA LEU A 29 -11.11 -17.11 5.84
C LEU A 29 -11.05 -18.63 5.69
N ALA A 30 -11.42 -19.11 4.51
CA ALA A 30 -11.24 -20.51 4.18
C ALA A 30 -9.74 -20.82 4.19
N PRO A 31 -9.29 -21.88 4.88
CA PRO A 31 -7.87 -22.25 4.91
C PRO A 31 -7.33 -22.64 3.53
N SER A 32 -8.22 -22.94 2.56
CA SER A 32 -7.87 -23.21 1.16
C SER A 32 -7.25 -22.01 0.43
N ASP A 33 -7.59 -20.80 0.85
CA ASP A 33 -7.25 -19.57 0.12
C ASP A 33 -6.00 -18.88 0.70
N LEU A 34 -5.38 -19.51 1.70
CA LEU A 34 -4.21 -19.02 2.40
C LEU A 34 -2.97 -19.82 1.99
N ARG A 35 -2.00 -19.11 1.42
CA ARG A 35 -0.66 -19.65 1.19
C ARG A 35 0.27 -19.19 2.30
N ILE A 36 0.88 -20.14 2.99
CA ILE A 36 1.81 -19.89 4.09
C ILE A 36 3.19 -20.34 3.67
N ASP A 37 4.12 -19.39 3.55
CA ASP A 37 5.52 -19.68 3.26
C ASP A 37 6.36 -19.34 4.49
N THR A 38 7.19 -20.27 4.95
CA THR A 38 8.17 -20.06 6.03
C THR A 38 9.54 -19.79 5.45
N PHE A 39 10.27 -18.83 6.03
CA PHE A 39 11.60 -18.48 5.56
C PHE A 39 12.46 -17.96 6.73
N ARG A 40 13.75 -17.75 6.45
CA ARG A 40 14.70 -17.22 7.44
C ARG A 40 14.52 -15.71 7.58
N ALA A 41 14.55 -15.23 8.82
CA ALA A 41 14.52 -13.79 9.08
C ALA A 41 15.77 -13.13 8.48
N GLN A 42 15.58 -12.00 7.79
CA GLN A 42 16.69 -11.22 7.24
C GLN A 42 16.96 -10.04 8.16
N GLY A 43 18.15 -9.98 8.73
CA GLY A 43 18.56 -8.86 9.58
C GLY A 43 19.88 -9.12 10.31
N ALA A 44 20.45 -8.05 10.88
CA ALA A 44 21.60 -8.13 11.79
C ALA A 44 21.14 -8.73 13.14
N GLY A 45 20.96 -10.04 13.17
CA GLY A 45 20.61 -10.80 14.37
C GLY A 45 21.73 -11.75 14.77
N GLY A 46 21.73 -12.16 16.05
CA GLY A 46 22.66 -13.17 16.57
C GLY A 46 22.46 -14.56 15.96
N GLN A 47 23.24 -15.53 16.41
CA GLN A 47 23.23 -16.92 15.88
C GLN A 47 21.83 -17.55 15.77
N HIS A 48 20.93 -17.19 16.69
CA HIS A 48 19.56 -17.71 16.69
C HIS A 48 18.65 -17.14 15.59
N VAL A 49 18.91 -15.92 15.10
CA VAL A 49 18.05 -15.26 14.10
C VAL A 49 18.36 -15.76 12.69
N ASN A 50 19.63 -16.06 12.41
CA ASN A 50 20.07 -16.43 11.06
C ASN A 50 19.96 -17.93 10.76
N THR A 51 19.80 -18.76 11.80
CA THR A 51 19.79 -20.23 11.68
C THR A 51 18.37 -20.80 11.59
N THR A 52 17.40 -20.16 12.23
CA THR A 52 16.04 -20.69 12.39
C THR A 52 15.06 -20.04 11.43
N GLU A 53 14.23 -20.86 10.76
CA GLU A 53 13.13 -20.41 9.89
C GLU A 53 11.93 -19.94 10.69
N SER A 54 12.08 -18.81 11.39
CA SER A 54 11.03 -18.25 12.24
C SER A 54 10.10 -17.28 11.50
N ALA A 55 10.51 -16.72 10.35
CA ALA A 55 9.72 -15.73 9.62
C ALA A 55 8.61 -16.40 8.80
N VAL A 56 7.41 -15.83 8.87
CA VAL A 56 6.22 -16.36 8.19
C VAL A 56 5.66 -15.31 7.24
N ARG A 57 5.37 -15.73 6.01
CA ARG A 57 4.63 -14.97 5.01
C ARG A 57 3.30 -15.64 4.79
N VAL A 58 2.23 -14.86 4.90
CA VAL A 58 0.88 -15.32 4.62
C VAL A 58 0.35 -14.51 3.45
N THR A 59 -0.08 -15.21 2.41
CA THR A 59 -0.65 -14.63 1.19
C THR A 59 -2.10 -15.10 1.06
N HIS A 60 -3.00 -14.15 0.88
CA HIS A 60 -4.39 -14.44 0.54
C HIS A 60 -4.53 -14.46 -0.99
N VAL A 61 -4.79 -15.64 -1.55
CA VAL A 61 -4.81 -15.85 -3.00
C VAL A 61 -5.84 -14.98 -3.74
N PRO A 62 -7.11 -14.85 -3.29
CA PRO A 62 -8.12 -14.13 -4.08
C PRO A 62 -7.96 -12.60 -4.00
N THR A 63 -7.39 -12.05 -2.93
CA THR A 63 -7.16 -10.59 -2.83
C THR A 63 -5.73 -10.17 -3.20
N GLY A 64 -4.81 -11.12 -3.34
CA GLY A 64 -3.39 -10.85 -3.58
C GLY A 64 -2.67 -10.18 -2.41
N LEU A 65 -3.29 -10.09 -1.23
CA LEU A 65 -2.69 -9.41 -0.08
C LEU A 65 -1.65 -10.32 0.59
N THR A 66 -0.45 -9.77 0.75
CA THR A 66 0.66 -10.44 1.44
C THR A 66 0.97 -9.74 2.77
N VAL A 67 1.18 -10.55 3.81
CA VAL A 67 1.65 -10.09 5.12
C VAL A 67 2.86 -10.91 5.53
N VAL A 68 3.89 -10.21 6.00
CA VAL A 68 5.10 -10.83 6.56
C VAL A 68 5.17 -10.49 8.04
N CYS A 69 5.41 -11.49 8.88
CA CYS A 69 5.64 -11.32 10.30
C CYS A 69 6.95 -11.98 10.73
N GLN A 70 7.79 -11.21 11.44
CA GLN A 70 9.09 -11.64 11.97
C GLN A 70 9.26 -11.21 13.45
N ARG A 71 8.16 -10.87 14.14
CA ARG A 71 8.20 -10.20 15.45
C ARG A 71 8.73 -11.09 16.57
N ALA A 72 8.40 -12.38 16.53
CA ALA A 72 8.73 -13.32 17.58
C ALA A 72 9.73 -14.39 17.13
N ARG A 73 10.32 -15.07 18.11
CA ARG A 73 11.26 -16.21 17.91
C ARG A 73 10.55 -17.46 17.37
N SER A 74 9.26 -17.62 17.66
CA SER A 74 8.48 -18.82 17.34
C SER A 74 7.65 -18.66 16.06
N GLN A 75 7.70 -19.67 15.19
CA GLN A 75 6.90 -19.71 13.95
C GLN A 75 5.39 -19.64 14.22
N HIS A 76 4.91 -20.28 15.28
CA HIS A 76 3.48 -20.36 15.58
C HIS A 76 2.93 -18.99 16.03
N GLN A 77 3.71 -18.28 16.83
CA GLN A 77 3.38 -16.91 17.25
C GLN A 77 3.38 -15.97 16.05
N ASN A 78 4.36 -16.10 15.16
CA ASN A 78 4.41 -15.32 13.92
C ASN A 78 3.24 -15.63 12.98
N LYS A 79 2.82 -16.89 12.88
CA LYS A 79 1.63 -17.30 12.12
C LYS A 79 0.35 -16.68 12.68
N ALA A 80 0.12 -16.78 14.00
CA ALA A 80 -1.06 -16.19 14.64
C ALA A 80 -1.11 -14.67 14.46
N ALA A 81 0.03 -13.99 14.66
CA ALA A 81 0.13 -12.55 14.44
C ALA A 81 -0.07 -12.16 12.97
N ALA A 82 0.46 -12.95 12.03
CA ALA A 82 0.26 -12.71 10.60
C ALA A 82 -1.20 -12.85 10.18
N LEU A 83 -1.94 -13.81 10.75
CA LEU A 83 -3.38 -13.96 10.51
C LEU A 83 -4.18 -12.77 11.03
N SER A 84 -3.90 -12.30 12.25
CA SER A 84 -4.53 -11.10 12.82
C SER A 84 -4.26 -9.85 11.97
N MET A 85 -3.01 -9.66 11.53
CA MET A 85 -2.65 -8.56 10.63
C MET A 85 -3.30 -8.68 9.25
N LEU A 86 -3.47 -9.89 8.72
CA LEU A 86 -4.16 -10.12 7.44
C LEU A 86 -5.63 -9.73 7.53
N GLN A 87 -6.31 -10.10 8.63
CA GLN A 87 -7.69 -9.70 8.89
C GLN A 87 -7.83 -8.18 8.95
N ALA A 88 -6.95 -7.49 9.68
CA ALA A 88 -6.95 -6.03 9.74
C ALA A 88 -6.75 -5.38 8.36
N LYS A 89 -5.85 -5.92 7.53
CA LYS A 89 -5.65 -5.43 6.15
C LYS A 89 -6.84 -5.66 5.24
N LEU A 90 -7.51 -6.81 5.34
CA LEU A 90 -8.73 -7.09 4.57
C LEU A 90 -9.85 -6.14 4.94
N LEU A 91 -10.06 -5.92 6.24
CA LEU A 91 -11.03 -4.96 6.74
C LEU A 91 -10.76 -3.57 6.18
N ARG A 92 -9.51 -3.12 6.28
CA ARG A 92 -9.09 -1.83 5.73
C ARG A 92 -9.39 -1.70 4.24
N LYS A 93 -9.09 -2.73 3.44
CA LYS A 93 -9.37 -2.71 1.99
C LYS A 93 -10.86 -2.50 1.73
N THR A 94 -11.74 -3.18 2.47
CA THR A 94 -13.19 -3.00 2.32
C THR A 94 -13.64 -1.59 2.69
N MET A 95 -13.12 -1.01 3.78
CA MET A 95 -13.42 0.37 4.18
C MET A 95 -12.97 1.39 3.13
N ASP A 96 -11.75 1.26 2.62
CA ASP A 96 -11.19 2.13 1.58
C ASP A 96 -12.06 2.08 0.28
N GLU A 97 -12.54 0.89 -0.10
CA GLU A 97 -13.47 0.71 -1.24
C GLU A 97 -14.82 1.41 -1.02
N GLU A 98 -15.35 1.42 0.21
CA GLU A 98 -16.56 2.18 0.51
C GLU A 98 -16.35 3.69 0.50
N GLU A 99 -15.24 4.16 1.06
CA GLU A 99 -14.92 5.59 1.11
C GLU A 99 -14.70 6.16 -0.28
N THR A 100 -13.95 5.45 -1.13
CA THR A 100 -13.74 5.83 -2.53
C THR A 100 -15.05 5.87 -3.30
N ARG A 101 -15.95 4.89 -3.11
CA ARG A 101 -17.30 4.89 -3.68
C ARG A 101 -18.11 6.12 -3.24
N LYS A 102 -18.08 6.46 -1.95
CA LYS A 102 -18.77 7.65 -1.39
C LYS A 102 -18.17 8.97 -1.93
N LYS A 103 -16.85 9.06 -2.04
CA LYS A 103 -16.12 10.26 -2.49
C LYS A 103 -16.30 10.55 -3.98
N THR A 104 -16.33 9.51 -4.82
CA THR A 104 -16.64 9.64 -6.26
C THR A 104 -18.08 10.12 -6.49
N GLY A 105 -19.04 9.72 -5.63
CA GLY A 105 -20.40 10.25 -5.65
C GLY A 105 -20.51 11.70 -5.18
N SER A 106 -19.65 12.14 -4.26
CA SER A 106 -19.66 13.47 -3.67
C SER A 106 -19.19 14.59 -4.62
N TRP A 107 -18.22 14.31 -5.51
CA TRP A 107 -17.84 15.28 -6.57
C TRP A 107 -18.99 15.61 -7.53
N ARG A 108 -19.96 14.71 -7.70
CA ARG A 108 -21.14 14.93 -8.56
C ARG A 108 -22.28 15.68 -7.87
N ALA A 109 -22.25 15.81 -6.53
CA ALA A 109 -23.34 16.42 -5.76
C ALA A 109 -23.12 17.91 -5.42
N GLY A 110 -21.94 18.48 -5.71
CA GLY A 110 -21.61 19.89 -5.51
C GLY A 110 -21.69 20.72 -6.79
N GLY A 111 -22.88 20.91 -7.35
CA GLY A 111 -23.10 21.87 -8.44
C GLY A 111 -23.20 23.31 -7.92
N ASN A 112 -22.19 24.13 -8.21
CA ASN A 112 -22.28 25.48 -8.83
C ASN A 112 -21.03 26.31 -8.51
N TYR A 113 -20.08 26.33 -9.45
CA TYR A 113 -19.35 27.56 -9.77
C TYR A 113 -19.43 27.73 -11.29
N LEU A 114 -20.24 28.70 -11.70
CA LEU A 114 -20.21 29.23 -13.05
C LEU A 114 -18.78 29.66 -13.38
N GLY A 115 -18.32 29.29 -14.59
CA GLY A 115 -17.35 30.10 -15.32
C GLY A 115 -15.90 29.67 -15.28
N GLN A 116 -15.57 28.40 -15.52
CA GLN A 116 -14.28 28.10 -16.15
C GLN A 116 -14.49 27.29 -17.44
N PRO A 117 -14.10 27.81 -18.61
CA PRO A 117 -14.09 27.03 -19.82
C PRO A 117 -13.07 25.90 -19.65
N ASN A 118 -13.56 24.69 -19.88
CA ASN A 118 -12.80 23.47 -20.01
C ASN A 118 -11.54 23.69 -20.87
N PRO A 119 -10.30 23.53 -20.38
CA PRO A 119 -9.15 23.46 -21.26
C PRO A 119 -9.15 22.07 -21.90
N VAL A 120 -10.06 21.90 -22.88
CA VAL A 120 -9.90 20.88 -23.90
C VAL A 120 -8.54 21.14 -24.53
N LEU A 121 -7.62 20.20 -24.32
CA LEU A 121 -6.58 19.78 -25.25
C LEU A 121 -6.51 20.64 -26.51
N ARG A 122 -5.72 21.71 -26.46
CA ARG A 122 -5.26 22.37 -27.67
C ARG A 122 -3.88 21.81 -27.97
N ALA A 123 -3.83 21.02 -29.03
CA ALA A 123 -2.65 20.44 -29.62
C ALA A 123 -1.49 21.46 -29.68
N CYS A 124 -0.31 21.04 -29.24
CA CYS A 124 0.94 21.64 -29.72
C CYS A 124 1.35 20.88 -30.98
N PRO A 125 1.25 21.45 -32.19
CA PRO A 125 2.07 20.98 -33.29
C PRO A 125 3.53 21.31 -32.93
N VAL A 126 4.37 20.27 -32.86
CA VAL A 126 5.83 20.42 -32.84
C VAL A 126 6.22 21.03 -34.19
N SER A 127 6.45 22.34 -34.20
CA SER A 127 7.06 23.03 -35.33
C SER A 127 8.58 22.93 -35.18
N ASP A 128 9.18 22.08 -36.01
CA ASP A 128 10.62 22.01 -36.24
C ASP A 128 11.12 23.35 -36.80
N GLY A 129 11.57 24.22 -35.90
CA GLY A 129 12.20 25.50 -36.22
C GLY A 129 13.72 25.33 -36.29
N GLN A 130 14.23 25.32 -37.52
CA GLN A 130 15.64 25.41 -37.88
C GLN A 130 16.35 26.54 -37.11
N GLY A 131 17.46 26.22 -36.45
CA GLY A 131 18.35 27.22 -35.87
C GLY A 131 19.11 27.97 -36.97
N PRO A 132 19.32 29.29 -36.85
CA PRO A 132 20.16 30.01 -37.80
C PRO A 132 21.63 29.67 -37.55
N SER A 133 22.22 28.94 -38.50
CA SER A 133 23.64 29.04 -38.81
C SER A 133 23.91 30.46 -39.31
N ASP A 134 24.69 31.24 -38.56
CA ASP A 134 25.66 32.22 -39.08
C ASP A 134 26.15 33.13 -37.96
N ARG A 135 27.44 33.01 -37.61
CA ARG A 135 28.43 34.08 -37.84
C ARG A 135 29.81 33.67 -37.29
N SER A 136 30.75 33.69 -38.24
CA SER A 136 32.06 34.37 -38.18
C SER A 136 32.83 34.39 -36.87
#